data_AF-A0A0K2UBV2-F1
#
_entry.id   AF-A0A0K2UBV2-F1
#
_cell.length_a   1.000
_cell.length_b   1.000
_cell.length_c   1.000
_cell.angle_alpha   90.00
_cell.angle_beta   90.00
_cell.angle_gamma   90.00
#
_symmetry.space_group_name_H-M   'P 1'
#
loop_
_entity.id
_entity.type
_entity.pdbx_description
1 polymer ?
#
loop_
_entity_poly.entity_id
_entity_poly.type
_entity_poly.pdbx_seq_one_letter_code
_entity_poly.pdbx_strand_id
1 'polypeptide(L)' 'MMDAGHDLSPEKTDLFGIICLTASSAEQRTEELGVNIVLQICKKARNFLWYSLALDDSTDHSSTSQLFLFIRGVNLEF' A
#
# COMPACT_ATOMS: atom_id res chain seq x y z
N MET A 1 -15.26 -10.11 8.52
CA MET A 1 -13.98 -10.57 9.11
C MET A 1 -14.22 -11.27 10.45
N MET A 2 -15.02 -10.70 11.36
CA MET A 2 -15.40 -11.36 12.61
C MET A 2 -16.20 -12.66 12.41
N ASP A 3 -17.16 -12.69 11.48
CA ASP A 3 -17.97 -13.91 11.20
C ASP A 3 -17.11 -15.09 10.70
N ALA A 4 -16.19 -14.85 9.76
CA ALA A 4 -15.27 -15.88 9.29
C ALA A 4 -14.31 -16.36 10.38
N GLY A 5 -13.90 -15.48 11.30
CA GLY A 5 -13.06 -15.84 12.46
C GLY A 5 -13.80 -16.70 13.48
N HIS A 6 -15.08 -16.38 13.72
CA HIS A 6 -15.97 -17.17 14.56
C HIS A 6 -16.23 -18.56 13.99
N ASP A 7 -16.46 -18.68 12.67
CA ASP A 7 -16.71 -19.97 12.01
C ASP A 7 -15.47 -20.89 11.98
N LEU A 8 -14.26 -20.31 11.94
CA LEU A 8 -13.01 -21.07 11.91
C LEU A 8 -12.49 -21.46 13.30
N SER A 9 -12.66 -20.59 14.30
CA SER A 9 -12.16 -20.81 15.66
C SER A 9 -12.92 -19.89 16.64
N PRO A 10 -14.09 -20.32 17.12
CA PRO A 10 -14.95 -19.53 17.99
C PRO A 10 -14.23 -19.07 19.27
N GLU A 11 -13.32 -19.90 19.79
CA GLU A 11 -12.55 -19.61 21.00
C GLU A 11 -11.51 -18.49 20.82
N LYS A 12 -11.19 -18.11 19.58
CA LYS A 12 -10.21 -17.05 19.25
C LYS A 12 -10.85 -15.78 18.70
N THR A 13 -12.18 -15.71 18.65
CA THR A 13 -12.94 -14.58 18.10
C THR A 13 -12.55 -13.24 18.74
N ASP A 14 -12.39 -13.21 20.07
CA ASP A 14 -11.97 -12.01 20.79
C ASP A 14 -10.54 -11.58 20.43
N LEU A 15 -9.65 -12.54 20.20
CA LEU A 15 -8.27 -12.28 19.77
C LEU A 15 -8.24 -11.66 18.37
N PHE A 16 -9.10 -12.13 17.47
CA PHE A 16 -9.25 -11.54 16.15
C PHE A 16 -9.80 -10.11 16.24
N GLY A 17 -10.77 -9.85 17.12
CA GLY A 17 -11.29 -8.50 17.36
C GLY A 17 -10.21 -7.49 17.77
N ILE A 18 -9.24 -7.92 18.59
CA ILE A 18 -8.11 -7.07 19.03
C ILE A 18 -7.15 -6.74 17.88
N ILE A 19 -6.97 -7.67 16.93
CA ILE A 19 -5.99 -7.53 15.82
C ILE A 19 -6.64 -6.90 14.58
N CYS A 20 -7.97 -7.01 14.44
CA CYS A 20 -8.71 -6.45 13.32
C CYS A 20 -8.64 -4.93 13.32
N LEU A 21 -8.29 -4.35 12.16
CA LEU A 21 -8.46 -2.92 11.93
C LEU A 21 -9.93 -2.63 11.61
N THR A 22 -10.43 -1.51 12.12
CA THR A 22 -11.69 -0.94 11.63
C THR A 22 -11.48 -0.39 10.21
N ALA A 23 -12.57 -0.25 9.45
CA ALA A 23 -12.52 0.38 8.12
C ALA A 23 -11.86 1.76 8.18
N SER A 24 -12.23 2.59 9.16
CA SER A 24 -11.65 3.92 9.37
C SER A 24 -10.15 3.91 9.66
N SER A 25 -9.65 2.97 10.47
CA SER A 25 -8.21 2.85 10.72
C SER A 25 -7.44 2.36 9.50
N ALA A 26 -8.04 1.50 8.66
CA ALA A 26 -7.45 1.08 7.39
C ALA A 26 -7.40 2.23 6.37
N GLU A 27 -8.47 3.01 6.26
CA GLU A 27 -8.54 4.22 5.42
C GLU A 27 -7.48 5.25 5.83
N GLN A 28 -7.40 5.59 7.12
CA GLN A 28 -6.41 6.54 7.63
C GLN A 28 -4.98 6.08 7.33
N ARG A 29 -4.66 4.80 7.57
CA ARG A 29 -3.32 4.27 7.25
C ARG A 29 -3.03 4.30 5.76
N THR A 30 -4.03 4.10 4.92
CA THR A 30 -3.88 4.18 3.45
C THR A 30 -3.57 5.62 3.03
N GLU A 31 -4.25 6.61 3.62
CA GLU A 31 -3.98 8.03 3.40
C GLU A 31 -2.55 8.42 3.85
N GLU A 32 -2.18 8.06 5.08
CA GLU A 32 -0.84 8.31 5.64
C GLU A 32 0.27 7.67 4.78
N LEU A 33 0.04 6.44 4.30
CA LEU A 33 0.95 5.76 3.39
C LEU A 33 1.09 6.51 2.06
N GLY A 34 -0.03 6.98 1.49
CA GLY A 34 -0.03 7.79 0.27
C GLY A 34 0.79 9.07 0.41
N VAL A 35 0.58 9.81 1.50
CA VAL A 35 1.35 11.02 1.82
C VAL A 35 2.85 10.71 1.93
N ASN A 36 3.22 9.64 2.63
CA ASN A 36 4.62 9.24 2.79
C ASN A 36 5.26 8.85 1.45
N ILE A 37 4.57 8.11 0.59
CA ILE A 37 5.07 7.75 -0.75
C ILE A 37 5.40 9.01 -1.55
N VAL A 38 4.48 9.99 -1.59
CA VAL A 38 4.69 11.26 -2.30
C VAL A 38 5.90 12.01 -1.74
N LEU A 39 6.01 12.10 -0.41
CA LEU A 39 7.13 12.79 0.25
C LEU A 39 8.48 12.15 -0.11
N GLN A 40 8.56 10.82 -0.10
CA GLN A 40 9.79 10.09 -0.43
C GLN A 40 10.19 10.25 -1.90
N ILE A 41 9.22 10.18 -2.81
CA ILE A 41 9.45 10.42 -4.24
C ILE A 41 9.97 11.84 -4.44
N CYS A 42 9.29 12.86 -3.91
CA CYS A 42 9.71 14.25 -4.00
C CYS A 42 11.12 14.47 -3.43
N LYS A 43 11.46 13.81 -2.32
CA LYS A 43 12.79 13.92 -1.71
C LYS A 43 13.88 13.34 -2.60
N LYS A 44 13.65 12.18 -3.24
CA LYS A 44 14.61 11.53 -4.13
C LYS A 44 14.71 12.22 -5.50
N ALA A 45 13.57 12.59 -6.07
CA ALA A 45 13.48 13.16 -7.41
C ALA A 45 14.18 14.52 -7.56
N ARG A 46 14.36 15.26 -6.46
CA ARG A 46 15.14 16.51 -6.44
C ARG A 46 16.56 16.37 -7.01
N ASN A 47 17.13 15.18 -6.92
CA ASN A 47 18.51 14.93 -7.36
C ASN A 47 18.58 14.29 -8.75
N PHE A 48 17.44 14.04 -9.41
CA PHE A 48 17.43 13.43 -10.73
C PHE A 48 17.69 14.50 -11.80
N LEU A 49 18.63 14.22 -12.71
CA LEU A 49 18.84 14.98 -13.94
C LEU A 49 17.85 14.54 -15.02
N TRP A 50 17.64 13.22 -15.10
CA TRP A 50 16.69 12.59 -16.01
C TRP A 50 15.90 11.53 -15.26
N TYR A 51 14.69 11.26 -15.73
CA TYR A 51 13.85 10.20 -15.17
C TYR A 51 13.03 9.51 -16.25
N SER A 52 12.65 8.27 -15.97
CA SER A 52 11.68 7.49 -16.74
C SER A 52 10.61 6.93 -15.82
N LEU A 53 9.39 6.83 -16.35
CA LEU A 53 8.25 6.25 -15.66
C LEU A 53 7.72 5.05 -16.44
N ALA A 54 7.42 3.97 -15.74
CA ALA A 54 6.62 2.86 -16.26
C ALA A 54 5.41 2.64 -15.35
N LEU A 55 4.26 2.39 -15.98
CA LEU A 55 2.98 2.10 -15.35
C LEU A 55 2.53 0.74 -15.83
N ASP A 56 2.08 -0.11 -14.91
CA ASP A 56 1.48 -1.41 -15.22
C ASP A 56 0.21 -1.56 -14.40
N ASP A 57 -0.92 -1.71 -15.10
CA ASP A 57 -2.20 -2.05 -14.47
C ASP A 57 -2.35 -3.56 -14.50
N SER A 58 -2.41 -4.14 -13.31
CA SER A 58 -2.64 -5.56 -13.11
C SER A 58 -3.94 -5.80 -12.35
N THR A 59 -4.33 -7.07 -12.24
CA THR A 59 -5.45 -7.48 -11.40
C THR A 59 -5.00 -8.63 -10.52
N ASP A 60 -5.42 -8.63 -9.26
CA ASP A 60 -5.17 -9.78 -8.39
C ASP A 60 -6.17 -10.92 -8.62
N HIS A 61 -6.00 -12.00 -7.85
CA HIS A 61 -6.88 -13.16 -7.87
C HIS A 61 -8.36 -12.84 -7.56
N SER A 62 -8.64 -11.69 -6.92
CA SER A 62 -9.99 -11.20 -6.63
C SER A 62 -10.51 -10.23 -7.69
N SER A 63 -9.78 -10.05 -8.80
CA SER A 63 -10.06 -9.06 -9.85
C SER A 63 -10.04 -7.61 -9.36
N THR A 64 -9.36 -7.35 -8.24
CA THR A 64 -9.10 -5.98 -7.79
C THR A 64 -7.98 -5.39 -8.65
N SER A 65 -8.22 -4.21 -9.24
CA SER A 65 -7.22 -3.49 -10.04
C SER A 65 -6.07 -3.04 -9.14
N GLN A 66 -4.84 -3.28 -9.57
CA GLN A 66 -3.62 -2.84 -8.89
C GLN A 66 -2.75 -2.08 -9.88
N LEU A 67 -2.33 -0.87 -9.51
CA LEU A 67 -1.44 -0.04 -10.31
C LEU A 67 0.00 -0.12 -9.79
N PHE A 68 0.91 -0.59 -10.63
CA PHE A 68 2.34 -0.52 -10.37
C PHE A 68 2.95 0.74 -10.99
N LEU A 69 3.67 1.50 -10.18
CA LEU A 69 4.41 2.69 -10.59
C LEU A 69 5.91 2.46 -10.41
N PHE A 70 6.66 2.41 -11.51
CA PHE A 70 8.11 2.32 -11.48
C PHE A 70 8.74 3.65 -11.89
N ILE A 71 9.52 4.24 -10.97
CA ILE A 71 10.27 5.50 -11.19
C ILE A 71 11.75 5.17 -11.19
N ARG A 72 12.43 5.44 -12.32
CA ARG A 72 13.89 5.39 -12.42
C ARG A 72 14.41 6.80 -12.65
N GLY A 73 15.28 7.27 -11.76
CA GLY A 73 16.03 8.50 -11.92
C GLY A 73 17.51 8.23 -12.22
N VAL A 74 18.13 9.15 -12.94
CA VAL A 74 19.58 9.20 -13.21
C VAL A 74 20.09 10.52 -12.65
N ASN A 75 21.21 10.50 -11.94
CA ASN A 75 21.82 11.69 -11.34
C ASN A 75 23.29 11.82 -11.77
N LEU A 76 24.05 12.71 -11.13
CA LEU A 76 25.46 12.92 -11.47
C LEU A 76 26.37 11.75 -11.06
N GLU A 77 25.92 10.88 -10.16
CA GLU A 77 26.71 9.77 -9.62
C GLU A 77 26.41 8.43 -10.30
N PHE A 78 25.23 8.26 -10.93
CA PHE A 78 24.80 7.06 -11.65
C PHE A 78 23.81 7.40 -12.78
#